data_AF-A0A520QW50-F1
#
_entry.id   AF-A0A520QW50-F1
#
_cell.length_a   1.000
_cell.length_b   1.000
_cell.length_c   1.000
_cell.angle_alpha   90.00
_cell.angle_beta   90.00
_cell.angle_gamma   90.00
#
_symmetry.space_group_name_H-M   'P 1'
#
loop_
_entity.id
_entity.type
_entity.pdbx_description
1 polymer ?
#
loop_
_entity_poly.entity_id
_entity_poly.type
_entity_poly.pdbx_seq_one_letter_code
_entity_poly.pdbx_strand_id
1 'polypeptide(L)'
;MSARVPSNFLLVPGPWRRPGEVVEALKARGVDAHAAWDEPIAAGQVRVDVIEDERLGSGFARGRSGPLPSELVERVAACRRAALVEIGQTLDADPTSVAEVGRALRDAGGLAVRLEASGVASPWKPWLELLSSGGASELCELSVCFVRDEDDAFFTCGMHGFDLPDAEIIAADAEIAIDWLDALSVYQLAEQPALASGHTFRPYAEAAPRVLERWPDHRHHPEDGRYNPFGVWRLLPEGVSRLEARAHVPTIVPPLVAMLTAAERSAKRALTREEVAALVSEASAIALEPRHIREMERSRGYADIEPELAWEQWQVVRETL
;
A
#
# COMPACT_ATOMS: atom_id res chain seq x y z
N MET A 1 20.48 -6.08 -10.06
CA MET A 1 19.76 -5.94 -8.77
C MET A 1 18.91 -7.18 -8.63
N SER A 2 18.91 -7.86 -7.48
CA SER A 2 17.91 -8.90 -7.23
C SER A 2 16.53 -8.24 -7.28
N ALA A 3 15.54 -8.88 -7.92
CA ALA A 3 14.18 -8.34 -7.92
C ALA A 3 13.68 -8.22 -6.49
N ARG A 4 13.02 -7.10 -6.15
CA ARG A 4 12.32 -6.95 -4.86
C ARG A 4 11.27 -8.06 -4.74
N VAL A 5 11.17 -8.65 -3.56
CA VAL A 5 10.04 -9.50 -3.18
C VAL A 5 9.04 -8.60 -2.45
N PRO A 6 7.80 -8.45 -2.94
CA PRO A 6 6.76 -7.76 -2.19
C PRO A 6 6.39 -8.56 -0.94
N SER A 7 5.92 -7.87 0.10
CA SER A 7 5.54 -8.50 1.36
C SER A 7 4.19 -8.00 1.84
N ASN A 8 3.40 -8.93 2.39
CA ASN A 8 2.21 -8.59 3.18
C ASN A 8 2.47 -8.86 4.66
N PHE A 9 1.98 -7.95 5.49
CA PHE A 9 2.19 -7.98 6.94
C PHE A 9 0.87 -8.14 7.67
N LEU A 10 0.76 -9.22 8.44
CA LEU A 10 -0.37 -9.49 9.31
C LEU A 10 0.03 -9.24 10.76
N LEU A 11 -0.81 -8.53 11.51
CA LEU A 11 -0.70 -8.47 12.96
C LEU A 11 -1.81 -9.27 13.60
N VAL A 12 -1.43 -10.24 14.44
CA VAL A 12 -2.36 -11.20 15.03
C VAL A 12 -2.20 -11.22 16.55
N PRO A 13 -3.08 -10.58 17.35
CA PRO A 13 -3.07 -10.70 18.80
C PRO A 13 -3.40 -12.12 19.26
N GLY A 14 -2.73 -12.59 20.30
CA GLY A 14 -2.89 -13.96 20.79
C GLY A 14 -1.94 -14.33 21.94
N PRO A 15 -1.82 -15.64 22.27
CA PRO A 15 -1.08 -16.13 23.44
C PRO A 15 0.45 -16.17 23.23
N TRP A 16 0.99 -15.37 22.32
CA TRP A 16 2.37 -15.44 21.86
C TRP A 16 3.34 -14.97 22.93
N ARG A 17 4.46 -15.67 23.10
CA ARG A 17 5.54 -15.23 24.00
C ARG A 17 6.84 -14.90 23.28
N ARG A 18 7.14 -15.64 22.22
CA ARG A 18 8.38 -15.53 21.44
C ARG A 18 8.14 -16.02 20.00
N PRO A 19 8.92 -15.53 19.02
CA PRO A 19 8.75 -15.92 17.61
C PRO A 19 8.74 -17.42 17.37
N GLY A 20 9.66 -18.15 18.03
CA GLY A 20 9.75 -19.60 17.89
C GLY A 20 8.49 -20.37 18.27
N GLU A 21 7.65 -19.86 19.19
CA GLU A 21 6.37 -20.53 19.51
C GLU A 21 5.36 -20.41 18.38
N VAL A 22 5.34 -19.26 17.71
CA VAL A 22 4.46 -19.04 16.56
C VAL A 22 4.92 -19.88 15.38
N VAL A 23 6.23 -19.96 15.14
CA VAL A 23 6.83 -20.82 14.10
C VAL A 23 6.45 -22.28 14.31
N GLU A 24 6.63 -22.83 15.52
CA GLU A 24 6.24 -24.21 15.81
C GLU A 24 4.72 -24.43 15.64
N ALA A 25 3.91 -23.44 16.02
CA ALA A 25 2.45 -23.51 15.86
C ALA A 25 2.01 -23.52 14.38
N LEU A 26 2.68 -22.75 13.52
CA LEU A 26 2.48 -22.74 12.07
C LEU A 26 2.92 -24.07 11.45
N LYS A 27 4.12 -24.55 11.78
CA LYS A 27 4.67 -25.82 11.26
C LYS A 27 3.84 -27.03 11.64
N ALA A 28 3.34 -27.07 12.88
CA ALA A 28 2.41 -28.11 13.34
C ALA A 28 1.10 -28.17 12.54
N ARG A 29 0.79 -27.11 11.77
CA ARG A 29 -0.40 -26.98 10.92
C ARG A 29 -0.05 -26.95 9.43
N GLY A 30 1.17 -27.35 9.06
CA GLY A 30 1.60 -27.52 7.67
C GLY A 30 2.11 -26.25 6.99
N VAL A 31 2.27 -25.14 7.72
CA VAL A 31 2.81 -23.88 7.18
C VAL A 31 4.30 -23.82 7.49
N ASP A 32 5.16 -23.77 6.47
CA ASP A 32 6.59 -23.52 6.68
C ASP A 32 6.82 -22.05 7.03
N ALA A 33 7.51 -21.82 8.14
CA ALA A 33 7.72 -20.49 8.70
C ALA A 33 9.06 -20.41 9.43
N HIS A 34 9.57 -19.19 9.53
CA HIS A 34 10.85 -18.90 10.17
C HIS A 34 10.71 -17.71 11.13
N ALA A 35 11.58 -17.65 12.14
CA ALA A 35 11.70 -16.42 12.91
C ALA A 35 12.33 -15.32 12.04
N ALA A 36 11.94 -14.06 12.24
CA ALA A 36 12.52 -12.94 11.52
C ALA A 36 14.05 -12.84 11.73
N TRP A 37 14.78 -12.44 10.68
CA TRP A 37 16.23 -12.22 10.67
C TRP A 37 16.63 -11.22 9.59
N ASP A 38 17.88 -10.73 9.61
CA ASP A 38 18.37 -9.56 8.84
C ASP A 38 18.58 -9.79 7.32
N GLU A 39 18.01 -10.84 6.72
CA GLU A 39 18.14 -11.12 5.29
C GLU A 39 16.85 -10.77 4.54
N PRO A 40 16.88 -10.39 3.26
CA PRO A 40 15.65 -10.19 2.47
C PRO A 40 14.77 -11.45 2.42
N ILE A 41 13.45 -11.28 2.46
CA ILE A 41 12.50 -12.39 2.35
C ILE A 41 12.50 -12.99 0.93
N ALA A 42 12.33 -14.31 0.85
CA ALA A 42 12.14 -15.00 -0.41
C ALA A 42 10.65 -15.05 -0.80
N ALA A 43 10.37 -15.18 -2.10
CA ALA A 43 9.01 -15.29 -2.60
C ALA A 43 8.25 -16.47 -1.95
N GLY A 44 7.04 -16.21 -1.44
CA GLY A 44 6.19 -17.19 -0.75
C GLY A 44 6.65 -17.60 0.65
N GLN A 45 7.80 -17.09 1.14
CA GLN A 45 8.28 -17.41 2.48
C GLN A 45 7.42 -16.73 3.55
N VAL A 46 7.24 -17.39 4.69
CA VAL A 46 6.58 -16.82 5.88
C VAL A 46 7.61 -16.58 6.98
N ARG A 47 7.63 -15.36 7.50
CA ARG A 47 8.46 -14.96 8.64
C ARG A 47 7.61 -14.41 9.76
N VAL A 48 8.07 -14.64 10.98
CA VAL A 48 7.33 -14.26 12.17
C VAL A 48 8.24 -13.58 13.17
N ASP A 49 7.72 -12.50 13.73
CA ASP A 49 8.20 -11.90 14.97
C ASP A 49 7.04 -11.78 15.98
N VAL A 50 7.35 -11.41 17.22
CA VAL A 50 6.37 -11.11 18.26
C VAL A 50 6.64 -9.73 18.82
N ILE A 51 5.67 -8.84 18.66
CA ILE A 51 5.77 -7.47 19.17
C ILE A 51 4.94 -7.31 20.44
N GLU A 52 5.39 -6.42 21.32
CA GLU A 52 4.59 -5.91 22.44
C GLU A 52 3.96 -4.58 22.02
N ASP A 53 2.65 -4.46 22.19
CA ASP A 53 1.92 -3.25 21.86
C ASP A 53 0.75 -3.05 22.84
N GLU A 54 0.81 -1.99 23.63
CA GLU A 54 -0.25 -1.63 24.58
C GLU A 54 -1.51 -1.09 23.88
N ARG A 55 -1.40 -0.75 22.59
CA ARG A 55 -2.47 -0.18 21.76
C ARG A 55 -3.21 -1.22 20.93
N LEU A 56 -2.98 -2.51 21.13
CA LEU A 56 -3.69 -3.58 20.41
C LEU A 56 -5.22 -3.42 20.50
N GLY A 57 -5.74 -3.06 21.68
CA GLY A 57 -7.18 -2.81 21.83
C GLY A 57 -7.70 -1.70 20.92
N SER A 58 -7.02 -0.56 20.85
CA SER A 58 -7.44 0.54 19.97
C SER A 58 -7.19 0.24 18.49
N GLY A 59 -6.11 -0.47 18.16
CA GLY A 59 -5.81 -0.92 16.80
C GLY A 59 -6.82 -1.91 16.23
N PHE A 60 -7.59 -2.60 17.08
CA PHE A 60 -8.67 -3.52 16.69
C PHE A 60 -10.08 -2.98 17.01
N ALA A 61 -10.23 -1.72 17.41
CA ALA A 61 -11.53 -1.18 17.77
C ALA A 61 -12.48 -1.03 16.56
N ARG A 62 -11.93 -0.87 15.35
CA ARG A 62 -12.67 -0.68 14.10
C ARG A 62 -12.07 -1.50 12.97
N GLY A 63 -12.92 -2.13 12.17
CA GLY A 63 -12.58 -2.67 10.86
C GLY A 63 -13.04 -1.73 9.74
N ARG A 64 -12.99 -2.20 8.49
CA ARG A 64 -13.40 -1.42 7.30
C ARG A 64 -14.85 -0.91 7.41
N SER A 65 -15.77 -1.78 7.80
CA SER A 65 -17.22 -1.47 7.84
C SER A 65 -17.71 -0.89 9.16
N GLY A 66 -16.81 -0.51 10.07
CA GLY A 66 -17.15 0.09 11.36
C GLY A 66 -16.59 -0.66 12.59
N PRO A 67 -17.14 -0.40 13.78
CA PRO A 67 -16.65 -0.98 15.03
C PRO A 67 -16.68 -2.52 15.05
N LEU A 68 -15.62 -3.14 15.59
CA LEU A 68 -15.62 -4.58 15.84
C LEU A 68 -16.41 -4.93 17.11
N PRO A 69 -16.86 -6.19 17.27
CA PRO A 69 -17.59 -6.62 18.47
C PRO A 69 -16.82 -6.32 19.76
N SER A 70 -17.47 -5.70 20.75
CA SER A 70 -16.80 -5.24 21.98
C SER A 70 -16.09 -6.38 22.73
N GLU A 71 -16.68 -7.57 22.80
CA GLU A 71 -16.06 -8.74 23.42
C GLU A 71 -14.75 -9.13 22.73
N LEU A 72 -14.68 -9.04 21.39
CA LEU A 72 -13.44 -9.30 20.66
C LEU A 72 -12.39 -8.24 21.00
N VAL A 73 -12.79 -6.96 21.00
CA VAL A 73 -11.90 -5.84 21.32
C VAL A 73 -11.34 -5.97 22.74
N GLU A 74 -12.17 -6.33 23.72
CA GLU A 74 -11.76 -6.56 25.11
C GLU A 74 -10.76 -7.71 25.23
N ARG A 75 -10.99 -8.82 24.52
CA ARG A 75 -10.04 -9.96 24.49
C ARG A 75 -8.72 -9.58 23.83
N VAL A 76 -8.75 -8.79 22.76
CA VAL A 76 -7.54 -8.27 22.11
C VAL A 76 -6.81 -7.30 23.03
N ALA A 77 -7.51 -6.40 23.72
CA ALA A 77 -6.92 -5.46 24.68
C ALA A 77 -6.28 -6.16 25.90
N ALA A 78 -6.76 -7.36 26.25
CA ALA A 78 -6.15 -8.20 27.27
C ALA A 78 -4.84 -8.87 26.80
N CYS A 79 -4.58 -8.91 25.49
CA CYS A 79 -3.30 -9.36 24.95
C CYS A 79 -2.26 -8.25 25.10
N ARG A 80 -1.05 -8.60 25.56
CA ARG A 80 0.11 -7.69 25.55
C ARG A 80 0.97 -7.84 24.30
N ARG A 81 0.75 -8.89 23.53
CA ARG A 81 1.59 -9.31 22.41
C ARG A 81 0.78 -9.71 21.20
N ALA A 82 1.35 -9.49 20.03
CA ALA A 82 0.83 -9.94 18.76
C ALA A 82 1.94 -10.55 17.91
N ALA A 83 1.60 -11.55 17.12
CA ALA A 83 2.48 -12.09 16.09
C ALA A 83 2.47 -11.11 14.92
N LEU A 84 3.65 -10.61 14.53
CA LEU A 84 3.85 -9.88 13.31
C LEU A 84 4.33 -10.88 12.26
N VAL A 85 3.53 -11.10 11.22
CA VAL A 85 3.77 -12.13 10.21
C VAL A 85 3.99 -11.46 8.87
N GLU A 86 5.18 -11.64 8.31
CA GLU A 86 5.54 -11.22 6.96
C GLU A 86 5.38 -12.41 6.01
N ILE A 87 4.69 -12.21 4.90
CA ILE A 87 4.52 -13.19 3.83
C ILE A 87 5.09 -12.58 2.55
N GLY A 88 6.11 -13.20 1.96
CA GLY A 88 6.88 -12.69 0.82
C GLY A 88 6.13 -12.76 -0.51
N GLN A 89 4.95 -12.15 -0.60
CA GLN A 89 4.18 -11.99 -1.82
C GLN A 89 3.19 -10.83 -1.69
N THR A 90 2.62 -10.37 -2.80
CA THR A 90 1.41 -9.53 -2.76
C THR A 90 0.19 -10.38 -2.36
N LEU A 91 -0.86 -9.75 -1.86
CA LEU A 91 -2.00 -10.46 -1.28
C LEU A 91 -2.82 -11.21 -2.33
N ASP A 92 -2.80 -10.73 -3.57
CA ASP A 92 -3.47 -11.29 -4.75
C ASP A 92 -2.67 -12.40 -5.45
N ALA A 93 -1.37 -12.54 -5.15
CA ALA A 93 -0.52 -13.52 -5.84
C ALA A 93 -0.92 -14.98 -5.54
N ASP A 94 -1.20 -15.27 -4.27
CA ASP A 94 -1.76 -16.54 -3.81
C ASP A 94 -2.57 -16.34 -2.51
N PRO A 95 -3.84 -15.90 -2.64
CA PRO A 95 -4.72 -15.71 -1.49
C PRO A 95 -4.92 -17.00 -0.66
N THR A 96 -4.79 -18.17 -1.29
CA THR A 96 -5.01 -19.46 -0.63
C THR A 96 -3.92 -19.73 0.40
N SER A 97 -2.64 -19.55 0.07
CA SER A 97 -1.54 -19.71 1.04
C SER A 97 -1.63 -18.67 2.17
N VAL A 98 -2.02 -17.43 1.89
CA VAL A 98 -2.27 -16.43 2.95
C VAL A 98 -3.40 -16.90 3.89
N ALA A 99 -4.45 -17.52 3.34
CA ALA A 99 -5.54 -18.07 4.13
C ALA A 99 -5.11 -19.27 4.98
N GLU A 100 -4.16 -20.09 4.51
CA GLU A 100 -3.56 -21.19 5.27
C GLU A 100 -2.78 -20.68 6.48
N VAL A 101 -1.95 -19.64 6.28
CA VAL A 101 -1.26 -18.94 7.37
C VAL A 101 -2.28 -18.40 8.39
N GLY A 102 -3.32 -17.71 7.94
CA GLY A 102 -4.36 -17.16 8.81
C GLY A 102 -5.13 -18.24 9.58
N ARG A 103 -5.51 -19.35 8.93
CA ARG A 103 -6.14 -20.51 9.60
C ARG A 103 -5.21 -21.10 10.65
N ALA A 104 -3.93 -21.26 10.34
CA ALA A 104 -2.96 -21.80 11.27
C ALA A 104 -2.80 -20.91 12.52
N LEU A 105 -2.74 -19.59 12.35
CA LEU A 105 -2.67 -18.62 13.46
C LEU A 105 -3.94 -18.61 14.31
N ARG A 106 -5.12 -18.61 13.67
CA ARG A 106 -6.41 -18.74 14.35
C ARG A 106 -6.46 -20.01 15.21
N ASP A 107 -6.12 -21.14 14.62
CA ASP A 107 -6.18 -22.45 15.27
C ASP A 107 -5.12 -22.60 16.36
N ALA A 108 -4.08 -21.75 16.34
CA ALA A 108 -3.06 -21.63 17.38
C ALA A 108 -3.46 -20.65 18.52
N GLY A 109 -4.64 -20.04 18.45
CA GLY A 109 -5.18 -19.15 19.49
C GLY A 109 -5.13 -17.66 19.16
N GLY A 110 -4.78 -17.29 17.92
CA GLY A 110 -4.91 -15.92 17.45
C GLY A 110 -6.38 -15.45 17.49
N LEU A 111 -6.62 -14.20 17.87
CA LEU A 111 -7.97 -13.68 18.14
C LEU A 111 -8.64 -13.04 16.92
N ALA A 112 -7.87 -12.28 16.15
CA ALA A 112 -8.27 -11.54 14.96
C ALA A 112 -7.02 -11.23 14.13
N VAL A 113 -7.19 -10.62 12.97
CA VAL A 113 -6.09 -10.22 12.09
C VAL A 113 -6.24 -8.75 11.72
N ARG A 114 -5.11 -8.05 11.67
CA ARG A 114 -5.02 -6.71 11.10
C ARG A 114 -3.99 -6.73 9.98
N LEU A 115 -4.28 -6.04 8.88
CA LEU A 115 -3.32 -5.81 7.81
C LEU A 115 -2.55 -4.53 8.12
N GLU A 116 -1.22 -4.59 8.19
CA GLU A 116 -0.43 -3.39 8.50
C GLU A 116 -0.48 -2.37 7.35
N ALA A 117 -0.66 -2.84 6.11
CA ALA A 117 -0.74 -1.98 4.93
C ALA A 117 -1.89 -0.96 5.01
N SER A 118 -2.98 -1.26 5.71
CA SER A 118 -4.15 -0.37 5.79
C SER A 118 -4.61 -0.06 7.21
N GLY A 119 -4.12 -0.83 8.19
CA GLY A 119 -4.67 -0.83 9.54
C GLY A 119 -6.03 -1.52 9.66
N VAL A 120 -6.58 -2.13 8.60
CA VAL A 120 -7.89 -2.79 8.65
C VAL A 120 -7.82 -4.03 9.54
N ALA A 121 -8.55 -4.01 10.64
CA ALA A 121 -8.74 -5.14 11.54
C ALA A 121 -10.01 -5.92 11.17
N SER A 122 -9.91 -7.25 11.20
CA SER A 122 -11.00 -8.17 10.83
C SER A 122 -11.09 -9.36 11.79
N PRO A 123 -12.31 -9.78 12.17
CA PRO A 123 -12.53 -11.09 12.75
C PRO A 123 -12.18 -12.18 11.73
N TRP A 124 -11.74 -13.35 12.22
CA TRP A 124 -11.25 -14.42 11.34
C TRP A 124 -12.24 -14.92 10.29
N LYS A 125 -13.51 -15.09 10.66
CA LYS A 125 -14.51 -15.67 9.76
C LYS A 125 -14.72 -14.82 8.50
N PRO A 126 -15.13 -13.55 8.57
CA PRO A 126 -15.32 -12.72 7.38
C PRO A 126 -14.01 -12.55 6.60
N TRP A 127 -12.87 -12.43 7.30
CA TRP A 127 -11.57 -12.29 6.64
C TRP A 127 -11.21 -13.54 5.80
N LEU A 128 -11.39 -14.74 6.35
CA LEU A 128 -11.13 -15.99 5.62
C LEU A 128 -12.12 -16.21 4.47
N GLU A 129 -13.38 -15.77 4.62
CA GLU A 129 -14.40 -15.86 3.58
C GLU A 129 -14.04 -14.99 2.36
N LEU A 130 -13.68 -13.72 2.59
CA LEU A 130 -13.25 -12.79 1.54
C LEU A 130 -11.94 -13.25 0.87
N LEU A 131 -10.98 -13.73 1.66
CA LEU A 131 -9.70 -14.19 1.10
C LEU A 131 -9.87 -15.45 0.24
N SER A 132 -10.83 -16.31 0.60
CA SER A 132 -11.10 -17.56 -0.14
C SER A 132 -11.89 -17.35 -1.44
N SER A 133 -12.65 -16.25 -1.57
CA SER A 133 -13.28 -15.92 -2.86
C SER A 133 -12.25 -15.42 -3.87
N GLY A 134 -11.23 -14.70 -3.40
CA GLY A 134 -10.06 -14.28 -4.17
C GLY A 134 -10.34 -13.29 -5.30
N GLY A 135 -11.57 -12.78 -5.42
CA GLY A 135 -11.93 -11.78 -6.40
C GLY A 135 -11.35 -10.41 -6.05
N ALA A 136 -11.09 -9.57 -7.07
CA ALA A 136 -10.50 -8.26 -6.86
C ALA A 136 -11.34 -7.38 -5.92
N SER A 137 -12.68 -7.45 -6.02
CA SER A 137 -13.58 -6.72 -5.13
C SER A 137 -13.43 -7.17 -3.68
N GLU A 138 -13.39 -8.48 -3.44
CA GLU A 138 -13.29 -9.05 -2.10
C GLU A 138 -11.91 -8.83 -1.49
N LEU A 139 -10.85 -8.86 -2.30
CA LEU A 139 -9.50 -8.51 -1.87
C LEU A 139 -9.39 -7.02 -1.51
N CYS A 140 -10.01 -6.13 -2.30
CA CYS A 140 -10.11 -4.71 -1.96
C CYS A 140 -10.91 -4.51 -0.68
N GLU A 141 -12.05 -5.19 -0.52
CA GLU A 141 -12.87 -5.15 0.71
C GLU A 141 -12.07 -5.61 1.94
N LEU A 142 -11.28 -6.67 1.79
CA LEU A 142 -10.50 -7.22 2.88
C LEU A 142 -9.33 -6.32 3.31
N SER A 143 -8.73 -5.58 2.38
CA SER A 143 -7.43 -4.94 2.59
C SER A 143 -7.39 -3.44 2.52
N VAL A 144 -8.32 -2.78 1.84
CA VAL A 144 -8.26 -1.34 1.57
C VAL A 144 -9.18 -0.59 2.53
N CYS A 145 -8.68 0.45 3.18
CA CYS A 145 -9.49 1.34 4.03
C CYS A 145 -9.85 2.62 3.29
N PHE A 146 -11.02 3.21 3.58
CA PHE A 146 -11.37 4.56 3.14
C PHE A 146 -11.27 5.51 4.31
N VAL A 147 -10.50 6.58 4.12
CA VAL A 147 -10.23 7.59 5.15
C VAL A 147 -10.68 8.94 4.63
N ARG A 148 -11.33 9.71 5.50
CA ARG A 148 -11.61 11.13 5.27
C ARG A 148 -10.53 11.96 5.94
N ASP A 149 -9.91 12.83 5.16
CA ASP A 149 -8.92 13.81 5.60
C ASP A 149 -9.61 15.10 6.10
N GLU A 150 -8.85 16.01 6.70
CA GLU A 150 -9.38 17.27 7.26
C GLU A 150 -9.89 18.24 6.17
N ASP A 151 -9.33 18.18 4.96
CA ASP A 151 -9.61 19.10 3.83
C ASP A 151 -10.73 18.60 2.88
N ASP A 152 -11.69 17.83 3.38
CA ASP A 152 -12.76 17.17 2.58
C ASP A 152 -12.24 16.22 1.48
N ALA A 153 -10.95 15.89 1.50
CA ALA A 153 -10.38 14.84 0.70
C ALA A 153 -10.70 13.47 1.30
N PHE A 154 -11.00 12.51 0.44
CA PHE A 154 -11.14 11.11 0.77
C PHE A 154 -10.05 10.33 0.08
N PHE A 155 -9.46 9.35 0.76
CA PHE A 155 -8.41 8.54 0.17
C PHE A 155 -8.51 7.07 0.58
N THR A 156 -7.92 6.22 -0.25
CA THR A 156 -7.73 4.80 0.08
C THR A 156 -6.41 4.60 0.81
N CYS A 157 -6.33 3.57 1.64
CA CYS A 157 -5.08 3.14 2.25
C CYS A 157 -5.00 1.61 2.21
N GLY A 158 -3.92 1.09 1.63
CA GLY A 158 -3.62 -0.35 1.60
C GLY A 158 -3.37 -0.94 0.22
N MET A 159 -3.51 -0.15 -0.85
CA MET A 159 -3.29 -0.66 -2.21
C MET A 159 -1.85 -1.15 -2.45
N HIS A 160 -0.86 -0.70 -1.67
CA HIS A 160 0.51 -1.22 -1.78
C HIS A 160 0.67 -2.67 -1.35
N GLY A 161 -0.31 -3.26 -0.64
CA GLY A 161 -0.37 -4.72 -0.44
C GLY A 161 -0.45 -5.53 -1.75
N PHE A 162 -0.77 -4.84 -2.85
CA PHE A 162 -0.84 -5.35 -4.24
C PHE A 162 0.21 -4.72 -5.17
N ASP A 163 1.20 -4.00 -4.62
CA ASP A 163 2.10 -3.11 -5.35
C ASP A 163 1.35 -2.15 -6.30
N LEU A 164 0.30 -1.54 -5.75
CA LEU A 164 -0.54 -0.56 -6.41
C LEU A 164 -0.57 0.75 -5.61
N PRO A 165 -0.72 1.88 -6.29
CA PRO A 165 -0.95 3.16 -5.62
C PRO A 165 -2.35 3.22 -5.00
N ASP A 166 -2.45 3.99 -3.94
CA ASP A 166 -3.74 4.40 -3.39
C ASP A 166 -4.41 5.44 -4.29
N ALA A 167 -5.61 5.90 -3.93
CA ALA A 167 -6.36 6.91 -4.66
C ALA A 167 -6.89 7.99 -3.71
N GLU A 168 -7.04 9.22 -4.21
CA GLU A 168 -7.53 10.37 -3.47
C GLU A 168 -8.52 11.18 -4.33
N ILE A 169 -9.63 11.61 -3.72
CA ILE A 169 -10.65 12.42 -4.37
C ILE A 169 -11.21 13.46 -3.40
N ILE A 170 -11.45 14.67 -3.90
CA ILE A 170 -12.32 15.65 -3.23
C ILE A 170 -13.74 15.48 -3.78
N ALA A 171 -14.69 15.20 -2.89
CA ALA A 171 -16.08 14.94 -3.23
C ALA A 171 -17.02 15.61 -2.22
N ALA A 172 -18.28 15.83 -2.62
CA ALA A 172 -19.28 16.52 -1.80
C ALA A 172 -19.69 15.70 -0.56
N ASP A 173 -19.67 14.37 -0.68
CA ASP A 173 -20.00 13.45 0.39
C ASP A 173 -19.19 12.14 0.27
N ALA A 174 -19.28 11.32 1.32
CA ALA A 174 -18.55 10.07 1.43
C ALA A 174 -19.06 8.97 0.49
N GLU A 175 -20.35 8.99 0.11
CA GLU A 175 -20.93 7.97 -0.75
C GLU A 175 -20.34 8.07 -2.15
N ILE A 176 -20.33 9.28 -2.71
CA ILE A 176 -19.68 9.57 -3.99
C ILE A 176 -18.18 9.25 -3.91
N ALA A 177 -17.51 9.63 -2.83
CA ALA A 177 -16.09 9.34 -2.68
C ALA A 177 -15.81 7.84 -2.70
N ILE A 178 -16.58 7.05 -1.95
CA ILE A 178 -16.43 5.60 -1.87
C ILE A 178 -16.67 4.97 -3.24
N ASP A 179 -17.72 5.37 -3.96
CA ASP A 179 -18.01 4.82 -5.31
C ASP A 179 -16.83 5.02 -6.27
N TRP A 180 -16.22 6.21 -6.27
CA TRP A 180 -15.07 6.51 -7.12
C TRP A 180 -13.81 5.75 -6.72
N LEU A 181 -13.51 5.76 -5.42
CA LEU A 181 -12.29 5.16 -4.88
C LEU A 181 -12.33 3.63 -4.92
N ASP A 182 -13.48 3.02 -4.61
CA ASP A 182 -13.67 1.57 -4.68
C ASP A 182 -13.60 1.08 -6.13
N ALA A 183 -14.30 1.74 -7.05
CA ALA A 183 -14.25 1.40 -8.48
C ALA A 183 -12.82 1.49 -9.05
N LEU A 184 -12.06 2.54 -8.71
CA LEU A 184 -10.68 2.66 -9.16
C LEU A 184 -9.78 1.58 -8.53
N SER A 185 -9.97 1.28 -7.24
CA SER A 185 -9.20 0.24 -6.54
C SER A 185 -9.40 -1.13 -7.18
N VAL A 186 -10.67 -1.51 -7.40
CA VAL A 186 -11.02 -2.78 -8.05
C VAL A 186 -10.53 -2.82 -9.49
N TYR A 187 -10.70 -1.74 -10.27
CA TYR A 187 -10.19 -1.66 -11.65
C TYR A 187 -8.67 -1.84 -11.72
N GLN A 188 -7.92 -1.20 -10.80
CA GLN A 188 -6.46 -1.33 -10.75
C GLN A 188 -6.00 -2.78 -10.50
N LEU A 189 -6.72 -3.50 -9.63
CA LEU A 189 -6.41 -4.88 -9.25
C LEU A 189 -6.88 -5.89 -10.31
N ALA A 190 -8.13 -5.76 -10.78
CA ALA A 190 -8.77 -6.70 -11.69
C ALA A 190 -8.20 -6.62 -13.12
N GLU A 191 -7.98 -5.41 -13.63
CA GLU A 191 -7.65 -5.20 -15.04
C GLU A 191 -6.17 -4.82 -15.26
N GLN A 192 -5.45 -4.50 -14.19
CA GLN A 192 -4.07 -4.02 -14.24
C GLN A 192 -3.80 -3.00 -15.37
N PRO A 193 -4.55 -1.88 -15.39
CA PRO A 193 -4.47 -0.90 -16.44
C PRO A 193 -3.10 -0.20 -16.50
N ALA A 194 -2.73 0.25 -17.69
CA ALA A 194 -1.56 1.07 -17.95
C ALA A 194 -1.88 2.57 -17.71
N LEU A 195 -2.09 2.94 -16.45
CA LEU A 195 -2.42 4.32 -16.06
C LEU A 195 -1.16 5.21 -15.96
N ALA A 196 -1.30 6.48 -16.33
CA ALA A 196 -0.29 7.52 -16.21
C ALA A 196 -0.96 8.85 -15.83
N SER A 197 -0.17 9.80 -15.32
CA SER A 197 -0.64 11.17 -15.10
C SER A 197 -1.20 11.76 -16.41
N GLY A 198 -2.31 12.50 -16.31
CA GLY A 198 -3.02 13.05 -17.47
C GLY A 198 -4.11 12.14 -18.05
N HIS A 199 -4.11 10.83 -17.73
CA HIS A 199 -5.20 9.94 -18.10
C HIS A 199 -6.50 10.30 -17.37
N THR A 200 -7.65 9.89 -17.92
CA THR A 200 -8.95 10.10 -17.27
C THR A 200 -9.54 8.81 -16.75
N PHE A 201 -10.28 8.91 -15.65
CA PHE A 201 -11.09 7.82 -15.10
C PHE A 201 -12.53 8.29 -14.86
N ARG A 202 -13.48 7.36 -15.00
CA ARG A 202 -14.86 7.52 -14.52
C ARG A 202 -15.40 6.14 -14.11
N PRO A 203 -16.11 6.03 -12.97
CA PRO A 203 -16.63 4.76 -12.48
C PRO A 203 -17.87 4.28 -13.24
N TYR A 204 -18.66 5.19 -13.81
CA TYR A 204 -19.89 4.88 -14.55
C TYR A 204 -20.13 5.91 -15.67
N ALA A 205 -21.07 5.63 -16.58
CA ALA A 205 -21.23 6.39 -17.82
C ALA A 205 -21.66 7.85 -17.59
N GLU A 206 -22.46 8.08 -16.55
CA GLU A 206 -23.04 9.37 -16.16
C GLU A 206 -22.07 10.25 -15.38
N ALA A 207 -20.99 9.69 -14.83
CA ALA A 207 -19.96 10.45 -14.15
C ALA A 207 -19.14 11.26 -15.16
N ALA A 208 -18.95 12.55 -14.85
CA ALA A 208 -17.98 13.36 -15.57
C ALA A 208 -16.55 12.82 -15.35
N PRO A 209 -15.74 12.64 -16.40
CA PRO A 209 -14.40 12.09 -16.27
C PRO A 209 -13.49 13.02 -15.45
N ARG A 210 -12.67 12.43 -14.59
CA ARG A 210 -11.64 13.14 -13.83
C ARG A 210 -10.25 12.74 -14.30
N VAL A 211 -9.35 13.72 -14.35
CA VAL A 211 -7.94 13.48 -14.70
C VAL A 211 -7.23 12.88 -13.49
N LEU A 212 -6.38 11.89 -13.74
CA LEU A 212 -5.50 11.26 -12.77
C LEU A 212 -4.17 12.00 -12.75
N GLU A 213 -3.68 12.33 -11.57
CA GLU A 213 -2.33 12.84 -11.32
C GLU A 213 -1.64 11.91 -10.33
N ARG A 214 -0.48 11.32 -10.69
CA ARG A 214 0.31 10.53 -9.74
C ARG A 214 0.96 11.47 -8.74
N TRP A 215 0.87 11.15 -7.45
CA TRP A 215 1.48 11.94 -6.38
C TRP A 215 2.18 11.05 -5.33
N PRO A 216 3.31 11.46 -4.73
CA PRO A 216 3.92 10.73 -3.62
C PRO A 216 2.98 10.64 -2.41
N ASP A 217 3.06 9.54 -1.65
CA ASP A 217 2.41 9.49 -0.35
C ASP A 217 3.10 10.50 0.59
N HIS A 218 2.31 11.44 1.11
CA HIS A 218 2.73 12.49 2.05
C HIS A 218 2.05 12.34 3.42
N ARG A 219 1.17 11.35 3.56
CA ARG A 219 0.31 11.15 4.75
C ARG A 219 0.96 10.26 5.77
N HIS A 220 1.80 9.33 5.29
CA HIS A 220 2.47 8.35 6.13
C HIS A 220 3.99 8.53 6.05
N HIS A 221 4.65 8.33 7.18
CA HIS A 221 6.12 8.23 7.21
C HIS A 221 6.55 6.89 6.58
N PRO A 222 7.70 6.77 5.89
CA PRO A 222 8.12 5.52 5.26
C PRO A 222 8.32 4.32 6.19
N GLU A 223 8.48 4.57 7.49
CA GLU A 223 8.54 3.53 8.53
C GLU A 223 7.15 3.10 9.03
N ASP A 224 6.08 3.80 8.64
CA ASP A 224 4.70 3.40 8.89
C ASP A 224 4.31 2.32 7.86
N GLY A 225 3.78 1.19 8.32
CA GLY A 225 3.34 0.10 7.44
C GLY A 225 2.29 0.51 6.40
N ARG A 226 1.61 1.65 6.62
CA ARG A 226 0.60 2.23 5.72
C ARG A 226 1.17 3.10 4.60
N TYR A 227 2.48 3.41 4.64
CA TYR A 227 3.12 4.20 3.59
C TYR A 227 3.05 3.48 2.25
N ASN A 228 2.52 4.17 1.24
CA ASN A 228 2.44 3.65 -0.11
C ASN A 228 3.62 4.16 -0.97
N PRO A 229 4.65 3.33 -1.24
CA PRO A 229 5.80 3.75 -2.04
C PRO A 229 5.46 3.93 -3.54
N PHE A 230 4.28 3.48 -3.99
CA PHE A 230 3.76 3.71 -5.33
C PHE A 230 2.94 5.01 -5.42
N GLY A 231 2.77 5.70 -4.30
CA GLY A 231 2.05 6.95 -4.20
C GLY A 231 0.54 6.79 -4.29
N VAL A 232 -0.09 7.86 -4.75
CA VAL A 232 -1.54 8.03 -4.79
C VAL A 232 -1.96 8.56 -6.16
N TRP A 233 -3.05 8.04 -6.72
CA TRP A 233 -3.77 8.67 -7.82
C TRP A 233 -4.68 9.77 -7.29
N ARG A 234 -4.36 11.02 -7.59
CA ARG A 234 -5.27 12.14 -7.34
C ARG A 234 -6.27 12.26 -8.47
N LEU A 235 -7.56 12.09 -8.17
CA LEU A 235 -8.67 12.35 -9.07
C LEU A 235 -9.00 13.84 -9.02
N LEU A 236 -8.42 14.60 -9.96
CA LEU A 236 -8.55 16.04 -10.00
C LEU A 236 -10.02 16.47 -10.19
N PRO A 237 -10.41 17.66 -9.70
CA PRO A 237 -11.74 18.20 -9.95
C PRO A 237 -12.06 18.27 -11.45
N GLU A 238 -13.35 18.21 -11.79
CA GLU A 238 -13.80 18.25 -13.18
C GLU A 238 -13.24 19.48 -13.92
N GLY A 239 -12.73 19.26 -15.14
CA GLY A 239 -12.15 20.31 -15.97
C GLY A 239 -10.73 20.77 -15.55
N VAL A 240 -10.19 20.26 -14.44
CA VAL A 240 -8.81 20.53 -14.04
C VAL A 240 -7.88 19.50 -14.65
N SER A 241 -6.92 19.96 -15.45
CA SER A 241 -5.80 19.16 -15.93
C SER A 241 -4.52 19.97 -15.85
N ARG A 242 -3.46 19.35 -15.33
CA ARG A 242 -2.11 19.93 -15.32
C ARG A 242 -1.17 19.25 -16.31
N LEU A 243 -1.50 18.03 -16.72
CA LEU A 243 -0.67 17.17 -17.56
C LEU A 243 -1.54 16.57 -18.67
N GLU A 244 -0.98 16.48 -19.87
CA GLU A 244 -1.64 15.83 -21.00
C GLU A 244 -1.38 14.32 -20.99
N ALA A 245 -2.40 13.52 -21.30
CA ALA A 245 -2.25 12.09 -21.52
C ALA A 245 -1.28 11.80 -22.68
N ARG A 246 -0.30 10.91 -22.45
CA ARG A 246 0.67 10.51 -23.48
C ARG A 246 0.74 9.00 -23.61
N ALA A 247 0.77 8.52 -24.85
CA ALA A 247 1.00 7.10 -25.13
C ALA A 247 2.40 6.63 -24.69
N HIS A 248 3.38 7.53 -24.73
CA HIS A 248 4.73 7.29 -24.25
C HIS A 248 5.13 8.43 -23.31
N VAL A 249 5.52 8.08 -22.08
CA VAL A 249 5.92 9.02 -21.05
C VAL A 249 7.45 9.11 -21.04
N PRO A 250 8.04 10.32 -21.08
CA PRO A 250 9.47 10.50 -20.85
C PRO A 250 9.85 10.02 -19.45
N THR A 251 10.54 8.89 -19.38
CA THR A 251 10.99 8.29 -18.11
C THR A 251 12.47 8.59 -17.92
N ILE A 252 12.80 9.34 -16.87
CA ILE A 252 14.18 9.70 -16.56
C ILE A 252 14.94 8.49 -16.00
N VAL A 253 16.17 8.28 -16.48
CA VAL A 253 17.06 7.18 -16.07
C VAL A 253 18.47 7.74 -15.82
N PRO A 254 19.03 7.57 -14.60
CA PRO A 254 18.48 6.88 -13.42
C PRO A 254 17.30 7.62 -12.79
N PRO A 255 16.55 7.00 -11.85
CA PRO A 255 15.38 7.62 -11.23
C PRO A 255 15.64 9.02 -10.67
N LEU A 256 14.70 9.95 -10.85
CA LEU A 256 14.82 11.34 -10.40
C LEU A 256 15.06 11.43 -8.90
N VAL A 257 14.37 10.61 -8.10
CA VAL A 257 14.60 10.56 -6.65
C VAL A 257 16.08 10.31 -6.33
N ALA A 258 16.73 9.38 -7.03
CA ALA A 258 18.14 9.06 -6.81
C ALA A 258 19.07 10.19 -7.26
N MET A 259 18.76 10.84 -8.40
CA MET A 259 19.52 11.99 -8.91
C MET A 259 19.45 13.18 -7.96
N LEU A 260 18.25 13.53 -7.49
CA LEU A 260 18.01 14.67 -6.59
C LEU A 260 18.62 14.42 -5.21
N THR A 261 18.48 13.22 -4.64
CA THR A 261 19.16 12.85 -3.38
C THR A 261 20.68 12.96 -3.50
N ALA A 262 21.26 12.47 -4.61
CA ALA A 262 22.71 12.54 -4.81
C ALA A 262 23.19 13.99 -4.95
N ALA A 263 22.43 14.83 -5.66
CA ALA A 263 22.73 16.24 -5.83
C ALA A 263 22.67 17.01 -4.50
N GLU A 264 21.64 16.81 -3.68
CA GLU A 264 21.56 17.43 -2.34
C GLU A 264 22.68 16.97 -1.41
N ARG A 265 23.01 15.66 -1.40
CA ARG A 265 24.14 15.12 -0.63
C ARG A 265 25.47 15.75 -1.06
N SER A 266 25.67 15.94 -2.36
CA SER A 266 26.86 16.59 -2.91
C SER A 266 26.92 18.08 -2.54
N ALA A 267 25.79 18.77 -2.63
CA ALA A 267 25.67 20.20 -2.30
C ALA A 267 25.70 20.46 -0.78
N LYS A 268 25.38 19.45 0.04
CA LYS A 268 25.19 19.54 1.50
C LYS A 268 24.15 20.58 1.91
N ARG A 269 23.14 20.76 1.05
CA ARG A 269 22.00 21.65 1.26
C ARG A 269 20.85 21.19 0.38
N ALA A 270 19.65 21.67 0.70
CA ALA A 270 18.50 21.54 -0.18
C ALA A 270 18.75 22.22 -1.53
N LEU A 271 18.25 21.62 -2.61
CA LEU A 271 18.26 22.23 -3.94
C LEU A 271 17.19 23.32 -4.04
N THR A 272 17.44 24.33 -4.87
CA THR A 272 16.42 25.31 -5.27
C THR A 272 15.55 24.76 -6.39
N ARG A 273 14.42 25.43 -6.68
CA ARG A 273 13.53 25.06 -7.79
C ARG A 273 14.25 25.07 -9.13
N GLU A 274 15.11 26.07 -9.33
CA GLU A 274 15.90 26.22 -10.55
C GLU A 274 16.91 25.08 -10.71
N GLU A 275 17.52 24.64 -9.62
CA GLU A 275 18.48 23.51 -9.65
C GLU A 275 17.77 22.18 -9.93
N VAL A 276 16.60 21.95 -9.34
CA VAL A 276 15.77 20.78 -9.66
C VAL A 276 15.35 20.79 -11.13
N ALA A 277 14.86 21.93 -11.63
CA ALA A 277 14.46 22.06 -13.03
C ALA A 277 15.64 21.86 -14.01
N ALA A 278 16.82 22.37 -13.68
CA ALA A 278 18.02 22.15 -14.48
C ALA A 278 18.41 20.66 -14.53
N LEU A 279 18.41 19.98 -13.38
CA LEU A 279 18.69 18.55 -13.32
C LEU A 279 17.70 17.71 -14.13
N VAL A 280 16.41 18.03 -14.06
CA VAL A 280 15.36 17.37 -14.86
C VAL A 280 15.60 17.61 -16.36
N SER A 281 15.89 18.85 -16.75
CA SER A 281 16.11 19.21 -18.17
C SER A 281 17.37 18.57 -18.76
N GLU A 282 18.41 18.35 -17.97
CA GLU A 282 19.67 17.75 -18.42
C GLU A 282 19.69 16.22 -18.29
N ALA A 283 18.69 15.64 -17.63
CA ALA A 283 18.60 14.22 -17.40
C ALA A 283 18.40 13.42 -18.70
N SER A 284 18.99 12.24 -18.75
CA SER A 284 18.70 11.27 -19.80
C SER A 284 17.31 10.67 -19.60
N ALA A 285 16.49 10.68 -20.65
CA ALA A 285 15.15 10.10 -20.62
C ALA A 285 14.96 9.10 -21.76
N ILE A 286 14.17 8.07 -21.48
CA ILE A 286 13.68 7.10 -22.47
C ILE A 286 12.16 7.20 -22.55
N ALA A 287 11.61 7.15 -23.76
CA ALA A 287 10.17 7.16 -23.97
C ALA A 287 9.63 5.74 -23.74
N LEU A 288 8.78 5.56 -22.73
CA LEU A 288 8.20 4.27 -22.38
C LEU A 288 6.68 4.32 -22.36
N GLU A 289 6.04 3.22 -22.73
CA GLU A 289 4.61 3.02 -22.46
C GLU A 289 4.37 2.88 -20.95
N PRO A 290 3.23 3.35 -20.41
CA PRO A 290 2.94 3.28 -18.98
C PRO A 290 3.02 1.87 -18.37
N ARG A 291 2.74 0.82 -19.16
CA ARG A 291 2.89 -0.58 -18.71
C ARG A 291 4.32 -0.92 -18.29
N HIS A 292 5.32 -0.48 -19.07
CA HIS A 292 6.73 -0.77 -18.79
C HIS A 292 7.24 0.07 -17.61
N ILE A 293 6.71 1.28 -17.43
CA ILE A 293 7.02 2.13 -16.28
C ILE A 293 6.55 1.44 -15.00
N ARG A 294 5.31 0.94 -14.99
CA ARG A 294 4.76 0.18 -13.86
C ARG A 294 5.57 -1.09 -13.55
N GLU A 295 6.03 -1.81 -14.56
CA GLU A 295 6.92 -2.97 -14.37
C GLU A 295 8.24 -2.57 -13.71
N MET A 296 8.85 -1.47 -14.14
CA MET A 296 10.06 -0.92 -13.53
C MET A 296 9.81 -0.49 -12.07
N GLU A 297 8.69 0.17 -11.80
CA GLU A 297 8.26 0.59 -10.47
C GLU A 297 8.10 -0.59 -9.52
N ARG A 298 7.40 -1.64 -9.94
CA ARG A 298 7.23 -2.87 -9.17
C ARG A 298 8.56 -3.56 -8.90
N SER A 299 9.42 -3.64 -9.91
CA SER A 299 10.74 -4.25 -9.77
C SER A 299 11.64 -3.51 -8.78
N ARG A 300 11.57 -2.17 -8.71
CA ARG A 300 12.38 -1.35 -7.78
C ARG A 300 11.69 -1.13 -6.42
N GLY A 301 10.37 -1.29 -6.37
CA GLY A 301 9.54 -1.15 -5.16
C GLY A 301 8.98 0.23 -4.88
N TYR A 302 9.04 1.16 -5.83
CA TYR A 302 8.52 2.53 -5.66
C TYR A 302 8.21 3.21 -6.99
N ALA A 303 7.26 4.15 -6.96
CA ALA A 303 7.02 5.11 -8.04
C ALA A 303 8.03 6.25 -7.97
N ASP A 304 8.52 6.71 -9.11
CA ASP A 304 9.48 7.82 -9.17
C ASP A 304 8.76 9.16 -9.38
N ILE A 305 9.52 10.23 -9.24
CA ILE A 305 9.02 11.60 -9.36
C ILE A 305 8.60 11.88 -10.80
N GLU A 306 7.41 12.45 -10.98
CA GLU A 306 6.89 12.94 -12.26
C GLU A 306 7.74 14.14 -12.73
N PRO A 307 8.45 14.06 -13.88
CA PRO A 307 9.35 15.12 -14.33
C PRO A 307 8.69 16.50 -14.44
N GLU A 308 7.43 16.56 -14.86
CA GLU A 308 6.69 17.81 -15.03
C GLU A 308 6.19 18.42 -13.70
N LEU A 309 6.21 17.63 -12.62
CA LEU A 309 5.83 18.04 -11.25
C LEU A 309 7.01 17.89 -10.28
N ALA A 310 8.24 17.84 -10.81
CA ALA A 310 9.40 17.37 -10.05
C ALA A 310 9.71 18.22 -8.83
N TRP A 311 9.54 19.54 -8.93
CA TRP A 311 9.79 20.42 -7.80
C TRP A 311 8.82 20.15 -6.65
N GLU A 312 7.53 20.16 -6.96
CA GLU A 312 6.46 20.02 -5.98
C GLU A 312 6.49 18.63 -5.32
N GLN A 313 6.73 17.58 -6.11
CA GLN A 313 6.89 16.23 -5.58
C GLN A 313 8.20 16.05 -4.79
N TRP A 314 9.30 16.69 -5.20
CA TRP A 314 10.56 16.63 -4.45
C TRP A 314 10.44 17.25 -3.06
N GLN A 315 9.64 18.32 -2.89
CA GLN A 315 9.40 18.90 -1.56
C GLN A 315 8.79 17.88 -0.60
N VAL A 316 7.91 17.00 -1.10
CA VAL A 316 7.30 15.92 -0.31
C VAL A 316 8.31 14.82 -0.06
N VAL A 317 8.92 14.28 -1.13
CA VAL A 317 9.76 13.09 -1.03
C VAL A 317 10.98 13.34 -0.14
N ARG A 318 11.63 14.50 -0.24
CA ARG A 318 12.84 14.80 0.54
C ARG A 318 12.63 14.89 2.06
N GLU A 319 11.40 15.12 2.52
CA GLU A 319 11.07 15.13 3.94
C GLU A 319 11.02 13.71 4.53
N THR A 320 10.99 12.71 3.66
CA THR A 320 10.84 11.29 3.99
C THR A 320 12.10 10.46 3.74
N LEU A 321 13.19 11.08 3.28
CA LEU A 321 14.48 10.45 2.95
C LEU A 321 15.56 10.70 4.02
#